data_AF-C7R8N6-F1
#
_entry.id   AF-C7R8N6-F1
#
_cell.length_a   1.000
_cell.length_b   1.000
_cell.length_c   1.000
_cell.angle_alpha   90.00
_cell.angle_beta   90.00
_cell.angle_gamma   90.00
#
_symmetry.space_group_name_H-M   'P 1'
#
loop_
_entity.id
_entity.type
_entity.pdbx_description
1 polymer ?
#
loop_
_entity_poly.entity_id
_entity_poly.type
_entity_poly.pdbx_seq_one_letter_code
_entity_poly.pdbx_strand_id
1 'polypeptide(L)'
;MKKFVVLICILAWGCSMEVKGMVYTVSDVNNVKYEISQSQLELQYQTPLETLYYSPGINYRLSADGKLELQIVRCGIKEKCEVAAKAQQGEMNRVVIELPKTVKLEKIYLTDGEKEVSLSELSGK
;
A
#
# COMPACT_ATOMS: atom_id res chain seq x y z
N MET A 1 31.21 -29.36 40.70
CA MET A 1 31.22 -29.31 39.22
C MET A 1 29.94 -28.62 38.76
N LYS A 2 30.02 -27.31 38.46
CA LYS A 2 28.85 -26.50 38.05
C LYS A 2 28.55 -26.77 36.58
N LYS A 3 27.40 -27.38 36.27
CA LYS A 3 26.92 -27.57 34.91
C LYS A 3 26.32 -26.25 34.42
N PHE A 4 27.00 -25.59 33.49
CA PHE A 4 26.46 -24.44 32.76
C PHE A 4 25.41 -24.95 31.78
N VAL A 5 24.13 -24.67 32.08
CA VAL A 5 23.05 -24.84 31.11
C VAL A 5 23.05 -23.57 30.24
N VAL A 6 23.60 -23.69 29.03
CA VAL A 6 23.54 -22.64 28.02
C VAL A 6 22.14 -22.65 27.43
N LEU A 7 21.31 -21.72 27.88
CA LEU A 7 19.99 -21.47 27.33
C LEU A 7 20.17 -20.76 25.98
N ILE A 8 20.11 -21.52 24.89
CA ILE A 8 20.17 -21.00 23.52
C ILE A 8 18.82 -20.31 23.24
N CYS A 9 18.77 -18.99 23.40
CA CYS A 9 17.69 -18.16 22.88
C CYS A 9 17.80 -18.13 21.35
N ILE A 10 17.11 -19.04 20.67
CA ILE A 10 16.82 -18.91 19.24
C ILE A 10 15.78 -17.79 19.13
N LEU A 11 16.26 -16.55 19.01
CA LEU A 11 15.46 -15.44 18.48
C LEU A 11 15.09 -15.85 17.06
N ALA A 12 13.90 -16.43 16.90
CA ALA A 12 13.28 -16.53 15.60
C ALA A 12 13.11 -15.09 15.10
N TRP A 13 14.07 -14.63 14.31
CA TRP A 13 13.87 -13.53 13.38
C TRP A 13 12.55 -13.80 12.70
N GLY A 14 11.58 -12.93 12.96
CA GLY A 14 10.34 -12.93 12.23
C GLY A 14 10.71 -12.93 10.75
N CYS A 15 10.32 -13.99 10.05
CA CYS A 15 10.18 -13.91 8.61
C CYS A 15 9.14 -12.81 8.38
N SER A 16 9.61 -11.58 8.18
CA SER A 16 8.87 -10.64 7.35
C SER A 16 8.85 -11.31 6.00
N MET A 17 7.79 -12.07 5.71
CA MET A 17 7.50 -12.48 4.35
C MET A 17 7.25 -11.16 3.60
N GLU A 18 8.31 -10.65 2.99
CA GLU A 18 8.23 -9.64 1.94
C GLU A 18 7.32 -10.22 0.87
N VAL A 19 6.07 -9.75 0.86
CA VAL A 19 5.14 -10.07 -0.20
C VAL A 19 5.74 -9.45 -1.46
N LYS A 20 6.36 -10.29 -2.29
CA LYS A 20 6.70 -9.97 -3.68
C LYS A 20 5.41 -9.70 -4.46
N GLY A 21 4.90 -8.48 -4.33
CA GLY A 21 4.23 -7.74 -5.38
C GLY A 21 5.08 -6.50 -5.59
N MET A 22 5.63 -6.30 -6.79
CA MET A 22 6.40 -5.08 -7.06
C MET A 22 5.45 -3.91 -6.84
N VAL A 23 5.84 -2.84 -6.15
CA VAL A 23 4.97 -1.66 -6.01
C VAL A 23 5.19 -0.81 -7.27
N TYR A 24 4.14 -0.21 -7.83
CA TYR A 24 4.32 0.80 -8.89
C TYR A 24 5.07 1.99 -8.31
N THR A 25 6.08 2.51 -9.01
CA THR A 25 6.79 3.70 -8.54
C THR A 25 5.81 4.88 -8.48
N VAL A 26 6.01 5.80 -7.54
CA VAL A 26 5.15 6.98 -7.41
C VAL A 26 5.15 7.81 -8.71
N SER A 27 6.23 7.75 -9.49
CA SER A 27 6.36 8.51 -10.74
C SER A 27 5.63 7.87 -11.93
N ASP A 28 5.33 6.56 -11.86
CA ASP A 28 4.58 5.85 -12.90
C ASP A 28 3.05 5.98 -12.73
N VAL A 29 2.62 6.41 -11.55
CA VAL A 29 1.20 6.57 -11.22
C VAL A 29 0.73 7.95 -11.65
N ASN A 30 -0.31 7.97 -12.48
CA ASN A 30 -0.84 9.18 -13.10
C ASN A 30 -2.32 9.40 -12.73
N ASN A 31 -2.82 10.60 -12.99
CA ASN A 31 -4.23 10.98 -12.86
C ASN A 31 -4.82 10.66 -11.47
N VAL A 32 -4.01 10.82 -10.42
CA VAL A 32 -4.42 10.51 -9.05
C VAL A 32 -5.53 11.46 -8.62
N LYS A 33 -6.66 10.94 -8.16
CA LYS A 33 -7.75 11.70 -7.56
C LYS A 33 -8.20 11.00 -6.30
N TYR A 34 -8.63 11.77 -5.29
CA TYR A 34 -9.13 11.17 -4.07
C TYR A 34 -10.22 12.02 -3.41
N GLU A 35 -11.13 11.34 -2.73
CA GLU A 35 -12.18 11.94 -1.93
C GLU A 35 -12.23 11.27 -0.57
N ILE A 36 -12.33 12.08 0.49
CA ILE A 36 -12.47 11.59 1.86
C ILE A 36 -13.90 11.89 2.31
N SER A 37 -14.61 10.84 2.72
CA SER A 37 -15.87 10.93 3.44
C SER A 37 -15.69 10.44 4.89
N GLN A 38 -16.75 10.53 5.71
CA GLN A 38 -16.68 10.29 7.16
C GLN A 38 -16.03 8.94 7.57
N SER A 39 -16.15 7.91 6.73
CA SER A 39 -15.57 6.59 7.02
C SER A 39 -14.88 5.95 5.82
N GLN A 40 -14.67 6.68 4.72
CA GLN A 40 -14.12 6.10 3.51
C GLN A 40 -13.16 7.05 2.81
N LEU A 41 -12.08 6.51 2.28
CA LEU A 41 -11.25 7.14 1.25
C LEU A 41 -11.56 6.45 -0.08
N GLU A 42 -12.01 7.22 -1.05
CA GLU A 42 -12.03 6.81 -2.45
C GLU A 42 -10.77 7.32 -3.15
N LEU A 43 -10.05 6.42 -3.81
CA LEU A 43 -8.87 6.72 -4.60
C LEU A 43 -9.08 6.28 -6.05
N GLN A 44 -8.79 7.15 -6.99
CA GLN A 44 -8.69 6.83 -8.41
C GLN A 44 -7.26 7.09 -8.89
N TYR A 45 -6.73 6.21 -9.73
CA TYR A 45 -5.39 6.32 -10.28
C TYR A 45 -5.24 5.56 -11.59
N GLN A 46 -4.23 5.93 -12.37
CA GLN A 46 -3.84 5.23 -13.58
C GLN A 46 -2.42 4.69 -13.43
N THR A 47 -2.21 3.45 -13.85
CA THR A 47 -0.89 2.83 -13.97
C THR A 47 -0.50 2.72 -15.44
N PRO A 48 0.78 2.51 -15.77
CA PRO A 48 1.19 2.23 -17.13
C PRO A 48 0.44 1.02 -17.71
N LEU A 49 0.18 1.05 -19.01
CA LEU A 49 -0.35 -0.11 -19.72
C LEU A 49 0.79 -1.09 -19.94
N GLU A 50 0.71 -2.25 -19.27
CA GLU A 50 1.72 -3.28 -19.33
C GLU A 50 1.11 -4.60 -19.81
N THR A 51 1.86 -5.36 -20.62
CA THR A 51 1.37 -6.66 -21.13
C THR A 51 1.47 -7.76 -20.08
N LEU A 52 2.44 -7.66 -19.16
CA LEU A 52 2.75 -8.73 -18.20
C LEU A 52 2.31 -8.39 -16.77
N TYR A 53 1.84 -7.17 -16.53
CA TYR A 53 1.55 -6.67 -15.19
C TYR A 53 0.27 -5.85 -15.16
N TYR A 54 -0.34 -5.77 -13.99
CA TYR A 54 -1.54 -4.99 -13.74
C TYR A 54 -1.60 -4.54 -12.27
N SER A 55 -2.47 -3.58 -11.95
CA SER A 55 -2.77 -3.24 -10.55
C SER A 55 -3.97 -4.04 -10.03
N PRO A 56 -3.80 -4.97 -9.08
CA PRO A 56 -4.92 -5.64 -8.40
C PRO A 56 -5.60 -4.75 -7.35
N GLY A 57 -4.96 -3.66 -6.94
CA GLY A 57 -5.39 -2.83 -5.81
C GLY A 57 -4.21 -2.26 -5.04
N ILE A 58 -4.45 -1.92 -3.77
CA ILE A 58 -3.47 -1.26 -2.93
C ILE A 58 -3.31 -1.97 -1.59
N ASN A 59 -2.10 -1.87 -1.06
CA ASN A 59 -1.84 -2.07 0.37
C ASN A 59 -1.85 -0.70 1.06
N TYR A 60 -2.25 -0.69 2.32
CA TYR A 60 -2.25 0.54 3.10
C TYR A 60 -1.90 0.28 4.56
N ARG A 61 -1.30 1.29 5.20
CA ARG A 61 -1.00 1.29 6.62
C ARG A 61 -1.47 2.60 7.23
N LEU A 62 -2.22 2.49 8.32
CA LEU A 62 -2.63 3.63 9.13
C LEU A 62 -1.77 3.67 10.40
N SER A 63 -1.05 4.77 10.56
CA SER A 63 -0.24 5.04 11.75
C SER A 63 -1.06 5.70 12.86
N ALA A 64 -0.58 5.58 14.11
CA ALA A 64 -1.30 6.08 15.29
C ALA A 64 -1.43 7.61 15.31
N ASP A 65 -0.56 8.31 14.57
CA ASP A 65 -0.55 9.75 14.36
C ASP A 65 -1.49 10.21 13.23
N GLY A 66 -2.29 9.32 12.65
CA GLY A 66 -3.23 9.67 11.59
C GLY A 66 -2.61 9.78 10.19
N LYS A 67 -1.37 9.30 10.00
CA LYS A 67 -0.77 9.14 8.67
C LYS A 67 -1.28 7.86 7.99
N LEU A 68 -1.84 7.99 6.79
CA LEU A 68 -2.23 6.87 5.93
C LEU A 68 -1.24 6.73 4.77
N GLU A 69 -0.50 5.63 4.75
CA GLU A 69 0.46 5.30 3.69
C GLU A 69 -0.19 4.30 2.74
N LEU A 70 -0.15 4.58 1.44
CA LEU A 70 -0.73 3.78 0.37
C LEU A 70 0.39 3.26 -0.54
N GLN A 71 0.26 2.02 -0.99
CA GLN A 71 1.14 1.38 -1.96
C GLN A 71 0.30 0.76 -3.07
N ILE A 72 0.48 1.21 -4.31
CA ILE A 72 -0.21 0.62 -5.47
C ILE A 72 0.56 -0.61 -5.91
N VAL A 73 -0.08 -1.78 -5.77
CA VAL A 73 0.57 -3.06 -6.06
C VAL A 73 0.63 -3.26 -7.58
N ARG A 74 1.77 -3.70 -8.09
CA ARG A 74 2.00 -4.19 -9.46
C ARG A 74 2.13 -5.71 -9.39
N CYS A 75 1.18 -6.39 -10.01
CA CYS A 75 1.08 -7.85 -9.98
C CYS A 75 1.35 -8.43 -11.36
N GLY A 76 2.11 -9.52 -11.43
CA GLY A 76 2.25 -10.28 -12.67
C GLY A 76 0.93 -10.98 -13.04
N ILE A 77 0.58 -11.00 -14.32
CA ILE A 77 -0.68 -11.64 -14.80
C ILE A 77 -0.77 -13.16 -14.51
N LYS A 78 0.36 -13.81 -14.23
CA LYS A 78 0.43 -15.24 -13.88
C LYS A 78 0.55 -15.48 -12.37
N GLU A 79 0.61 -14.42 -11.58
CA GLU A 79 0.81 -14.46 -10.13
C GLU A 79 -0.53 -14.26 -9.41
N LYS A 80 -0.60 -14.73 -8.16
CA LYS A 80 -1.69 -14.40 -7.26
C LYS A 80 -1.17 -13.36 -6.27
N CYS A 81 -1.61 -12.11 -6.43
CA CYS A 81 -1.28 -11.05 -5.50
C CYS A 81 -2.47 -10.76 -4.60
N GLU A 82 -2.23 -10.76 -3.30
CA GLU A 82 -3.20 -10.33 -2.30
C GLU A 82 -2.97 -8.84 -2.00
N VAL A 83 -4.08 -8.12 -1.85
CA VAL A 83 -4.09 -6.68 -1.55
C VAL A 83 -5.09 -6.39 -0.45
N ALA A 84 -4.78 -5.40 0.38
CA ALA A 84 -5.66 -4.96 1.46
C ALA A 84 -6.98 -4.34 0.93
N ALA A 85 -6.93 -3.61 -0.20
CA ALA A 85 -8.11 -3.09 -0.87
C ALA A 85 -8.03 -3.32 -2.38
N LYS A 86 -9.02 -4.02 -2.93
CA LYS A 86 -9.08 -4.39 -4.36
C LYS A 86 -9.46 -3.19 -5.22
N ALA A 87 -8.83 -3.09 -6.40
CA ALA A 87 -9.23 -2.13 -7.42
C ALA A 87 -10.40 -2.65 -8.26
N GLN A 88 -11.35 -1.76 -8.53
CA GLN A 88 -12.22 -1.85 -9.70
C GLN A 88 -11.40 -1.36 -10.89
N GLN A 89 -11.06 -2.29 -11.79
CA GLN A 89 -10.17 -2.02 -12.92
C GLN A 89 -10.94 -1.38 -14.07
N GLY A 90 -10.32 -0.41 -14.73
CA GLY A 90 -10.87 0.32 -15.87
C GLY A 90 -9.82 1.24 -16.47
N GLU A 91 -10.23 2.23 -17.26
CA GLU A 91 -9.33 3.31 -17.71
C GLU A 91 -8.66 4.02 -16.53
N MET A 92 -9.44 4.22 -15.46
CA MET A 92 -8.99 4.64 -14.15
C MET A 92 -9.29 3.52 -13.15
N ASN A 93 -8.27 3.04 -12.45
CA ASN A 93 -8.46 2.11 -11.34
C ASN A 93 -9.11 2.85 -10.18
N ARG A 94 -10.16 2.29 -9.60
CA ARG A 94 -10.86 2.85 -8.43
C ARG A 94 -10.74 1.93 -7.23
N VAL A 95 -10.36 2.46 -6.07
CA VAL A 95 -10.27 1.74 -4.80
C VAL A 95 -11.02 2.50 -3.72
N VAL A 96 -11.73 1.76 -2.87
CA VAL A 96 -12.39 2.30 -1.66
C VAL A 96 -11.74 1.66 -0.44
N ILE A 97 -11.28 2.50 0.49
CA ILE A 97 -10.71 2.08 1.77
C ILE A 97 -11.68 2.50 2.88
N GLU A 98 -12.13 1.55 3.68
CA GLU A 98 -12.86 1.84 4.91
C GLU A 98 -11.89 2.34 5.98
N LEU A 99 -12.18 3.49 6.57
CA LEU A 99 -11.37 4.15 7.57
C LEU A 99 -11.96 3.92 8.97
N PRO A 100 -11.13 3.63 9.98
CA PRO A 100 -11.62 3.53 11.34
C PRO A 100 -12.09 4.89 11.85
N LYS A 101 -13.32 4.95 12.38
CA LYS A 101 -13.94 6.18 12.92
C LYS A 101 -13.14 6.84 14.05
N THR A 102 -12.23 6.09 14.68
CA THR A 102 -11.44 6.52 15.83
C THR A 102 -10.17 7.29 15.46
N VAL A 103 -9.79 7.30 14.18
CA VAL A 103 -8.56 7.96 13.72
C VAL A 103 -8.91 9.14 12.83
N LYS A 104 -8.46 10.33 13.22
CA LYS A 104 -8.53 11.51 12.37
C LYS A 104 -7.40 11.41 11.34
N LEU A 105 -7.75 11.21 10.07
CA LEU A 105 -6.77 11.27 8.99
C LEU A 105 -6.20 12.68 8.89
N GLU A 106 -4.90 12.82 9.10
CA GLU A 106 -4.22 14.11 8.96
C GLU A 106 -3.49 14.22 7.63
N LYS A 107 -2.88 13.12 7.17
CA LYS A 107 -2.02 13.11 5.99
C LYS A 107 -2.13 11.78 5.26
N ILE A 108 -2.27 11.84 3.94
CA ILE A 108 -2.37 10.65 3.09
C ILE A 108 -1.24 10.71 2.07
N TYR A 109 -0.49 9.61 1.98
CA TYR A 109 0.70 9.51 1.16
C TYR A 109 0.62 8.30 0.23
N LEU A 110 1.11 8.48 -0.99
CA LEU A 110 1.49 7.38 -1.87
C LEU A 110 2.99 7.15 -1.72
N THR A 111 3.40 5.90 -1.50
CA THR A 111 4.80 5.51 -1.38
C THR A 111 5.10 4.27 -2.21
N ASP A 112 6.31 4.19 -2.74
CA ASP A 112 6.88 2.99 -3.37
C ASP A 112 8.00 2.35 -2.52
N GLY A 113 8.24 2.89 -1.32
CA GLY A 113 9.31 2.48 -0.41
C GLY A 113 10.61 3.30 -0.57
N GLU A 114 10.84 3.89 -1.74
CA GLU A 114 11.97 4.80 -1.99
C GLU A 114 11.55 6.27 -1.91
N LYS A 115 10.36 6.56 -2.43
CA LYS A 115 9.75 7.88 -2.52
C LYS A 115 8.39 7.88 -1.86
N GLU A 116 8.10 8.97 -1.17
CA GLU A 116 6.81 9.24 -0.56
C GLU A 116 6.31 10.62 -0.99
N VAL A 117 5.06 10.72 -1.44
CA VAL A 117 4.44 11.97 -1.90
C VAL A 117 3.03 12.08 -1.35
N SER A 118 2.63 13.27 -0.90
CA SER A 118 1.27 13.48 -0.41
C SER A 118 0.25 13.36 -1.55
N LEU A 119 -0.93 12.78 -1.30
CA LEU A 119 -1.97 12.69 -2.33
C LEU A 119 -2.42 14.07 -2.82
N SER A 120 -2.36 15.10 -1.96
CA SER A 120 -2.64 16.48 -2.34
C SER A 120 -1.69 17.02 -3.40
N GLU A 121 -0.41 16.62 -3.37
CA GLU A 121 0.58 17.00 -4.40
C GLU A 121 0.39 16.23 -5.71
N LEU A 122 -0.16 15.00 -5.64
CA LEU A 122 -0.41 14.17 -6.83
C LEU A 122 -1.73 14.54 -7.51
N SER A 123 -2.75 14.95 -6.76
CA SER A 123 -4.07 15.31 -7.31
C SER A 123 -4.09 16.65 -8.03
N GLY A 124 -3.04 17.46 -7.93
CA GLY A 124 -2.88 18.72 -8.65
C GLY A 124 -2.09 18.61 -9.96
N LYS A 125 -1.72 17.40 -10.38
CA LYS A 125 -1.02 17.10 -11.65
C LYS A 125 -1.99 16.55 -12.69
#